data_AF-A0A257Y8T6-F1
#
_entry.id   AF-A0A257Y8T6-F1
#
_cell.length_a   1.000
_cell.length_b   1.000
_cell.length_c   1.000
_cell.angle_alpha   90.00
_cell.angle_beta   90.00
_cell.angle_gamma   90.00
#
_symmetry.space_group_name_H-M   'P 1'
#
loop_
_entity.id
_entity.type
_entity.pdbx_description
1 polymer ?
#
loop_
_entity_poly.entity_id
_entity_poly.type
_entity_poly.pdbx_seq_one_letter_code
_entity_poly.pdbx_strand_id
1 'polypeptide(L)'
;MGRSRVDQPPSVFSELLLMIDPAEDGREIRIARDLVARHGDMGPGRLSEVKTYVDALLADDSVTASDLKGLLNRSAGPAWGIQFDFGADAKAARRYLEALSHGIAQELL
;
A
#
# COMPACT_ATOMS: atom_id res chain seq x y z
N MET A 1 3.17 18.54 -10.01
CA MET A 1 3.06 18.59 -8.53
C MET A 1 3.04 17.19 -7.89
N GLY A 2 3.42 16.11 -8.60
CA GLY A 2 3.22 14.72 -8.12
C GLY A 2 4.20 14.15 -7.10
N ARG A 3 5.49 14.51 -7.17
CA ARG A 3 6.51 13.97 -6.24
C ARG A 3 6.25 14.26 -4.76
N SER A 4 5.65 15.41 -4.44
CA SER A 4 5.38 15.80 -3.05
C SER A 4 4.50 14.80 -2.29
N ARG A 5 3.62 14.04 -3.00
CA ARG A 5 2.74 13.05 -2.38
C ARG A 5 3.45 11.72 -2.13
N VAL A 6 4.37 11.32 -2.99
CA VAL A 6 5.20 10.11 -2.83
C VAL A 6 6.10 10.23 -1.60
N ASP A 7 6.57 11.43 -1.29
CA ASP A 7 7.51 11.67 -0.19
C ASP A 7 6.83 11.87 1.17
N GLN A 8 5.50 11.98 1.20
CA GLN A 8 4.72 12.23 2.42
C GLN A 8 3.48 11.31 2.47
N PRO A 9 3.66 9.99 2.64
CA PRO A 9 2.52 9.10 2.88
C PRO A 9 1.84 9.44 4.21
N PRO A 10 0.51 9.26 4.32
CA PRO A 10 -0.18 9.37 5.60
C PRO A 10 0.36 8.30 6.57
N SER A 11 0.39 8.58 7.87
CA SER A 11 0.98 7.67 8.88
C SER A 11 0.34 6.28 8.86
N VAL A 12 -0.98 6.25 8.64
CA VAL A 12 -1.79 5.04 8.52
C VAL A 12 -1.40 4.15 7.34
N PHE A 13 -0.74 4.68 6.30
CA PHE A 13 -0.28 3.88 5.16
C PHE A 13 0.69 2.79 5.62
N SER A 14 1.70 3.17 6.40
CA SER A 14 2.71 2.22 6.90
C SER A 14 2.11 1.22 7.89
N GLU A 15 1.15 1.65 8.72
CA GLU A 15 0.40 0.76 9.62
C GLU A 15 -0.39 -0.29 8.83
N LEU A 16 -1.10 0.12 7.77
CA LEU A 16 -1.85 -0.81 6.92
C LEU A 16 -0.92 -1.80 6.22
N LEU A 17 0.25 -1.36 5.74
CA LEU A 17 1.24 -2.24 5.13
C LEU A 17 1.69 -3.38 6.06
N LEU A 18 1.62 -3.21 7.38
CA LEU A 18 1.92 -4.28 8.35
C LEU A 18 0.78 -5.28 8.53
N MET A 19 -0.43 -4.93 8.12
CA MET A 19 -1.65 -5.72 8.31
C MET A 19 -2.11 -6.41 7.04
N ILE A 20 -1.40 -6.24 5.94
CA ILE A 20 -1.77 -6.84 4.65
C ILE A 20 -0.98 -8.10 4.38
N ASP A 21 -1.69 -9.08 3.86
CA ASP A 21 -1.18 -10.35 3.38
C ASP A 21 -1.33 -10.39 1.85
N PRO A 22 -0.26 -10.15 1.08
CA PRO A 22 -0.29 -10.30 -0.36
C PRO A 22 -0.36 -11.80 -0.71
N ALA A 23 -1.25 -12.16 -1.64
CA ALA A 23 -1.25 -13.51 -2.22
C ALA A 23 0.12 -13.81 -2.87
N GLU A 24 0.44 -15.09 -3.03
CA GLU A 24 1.76 -15.55 -3.55
C GLU A 24 2.16 -14.91 -4.89
N ASP A 25 1.20 -14.44 -5.69
CA ASP A 25 1.42 -13.78 -6.98
C ASP A 25 1.46 -12.24 -6.92
N GLY A 26 1.20 -11.65 -5.74
CA GLY A 26 1.14 -10.21 -5.50
C GLY A 26 0.01 -9.48 -6.22
N ARG A 27 -0.99 -10.21 -6.76
CA ARG A 27 -2.13 -9.63 -7.50
C ARG A 27 -3.36 -9.44 -6.64
N GLU A 28 -3.42 -10.13 -5.52
CA GLU A 28 -4.46 -9.98 -4.51
C GLU A 28 -3.81 -9.56 -3.21
N ILE A 29 -4.42 -8.60 -2.51
CA ILE A 29 -4.00 -8.18 -1.19
C ILE A 29 -5.19 -8.35 -0.26
N ARG A 30 -5.00 -9.10 0.81
CA ARG A 30 -5.99 -9.29 1.87
C ARG A 30 -5.57 -8.51 3.10
N ILE A 31 -6.51 -7.86 3.76
CA ILE A 31 -6.26 -7.25 5.06
C ILE A 31 -6.42 -8.37 6.10
N ALA A 32 -5.34 -8.72 6.78
CA ALA A 32 -5.33 -9.75 7.82
C ALA A 32 -6.17 -9.27 9.00
N ARG A 33 -7.42 -9.76 9.06
CA ARG A 33 -8.41 -9.38 10.09
C ARG A 33 -7.91 -9.60 11.51
N ASP A 34 -7.09 -10.63 11.72
CA ASP A 34 -6.47 -10.92 13.00
C ASP A 34 -5.43 -9.86 13.41
N LEU A 35 -4.73 -9.26 12.45
CA LEU A 35 -3.82 -8.14 12.72
C LEU A 35 -4.59 -6.84 12.94
N VAL A 36 -5.68 -6.59 12.22
CA VAL A 36 -6.58 -5.46 12.47
C VAL A 36 -7.15 -5.52 13.89
N ALA A 37 -7.58 -6.69 14.34
CA ALA A 37 -8.10 -6.91 15.68
C ALA A 37 -7.03 -6.69 16.79
N ARG A 38 -5.76 -7.03 16.50
CA ARG A 38 -4.63 -6.88 17.44
C ARG A 38 -4.04 -5.48 17.46
N HIS A 39 -4.03 -4.78 16.33
CA HIS A 39 -3.38 -3.48 16.20
C HIS A 39 -4.30 -2.30 16.39
N GLY A 40 -5.62 -2.51 16.49
CA GLY A 40 -6.57 -1.52 16.98
C GLY A 40 -6.69 -0.28 16.08
N ASP A 41 -7.90 -0.04 15.60
CA ASP A 41 -8.30 1.22 14.93
C ASP A 41 -7.99 1.33 13.43
N MET A 42 -7.80 0.23 12.70
CA MET A 42 -7.87 0.25 11.23
C MET A 42 -9.35 0.26 10.75
N GLY A 43 -10.09 1.30 11.16
CA GLY A 43 -11.50 1.47 10.82
C GLY A 43 -11.73 2.02 9.40
N PRO A 44 -13.01 2.08 8.96
CA PRO A 44 -13.37 2.53 7.61
C PRO A 44 -12.82 3.92 7.21
N GLY A 45 -12.75 4.87 8.16
CA GLY A 45 -12.20 6.20 7.88
C GLY A 45 -10.70 6.17 7.52
N ARG A 46 -9.93 5.36 8.23
CA ARG A 46 -8.49 5.16 8.02
C ARG A 46 -8.19 4.40 6.73
N LEU A 47 -9.00 3.38 6.44
CA LEU A 47 -8.97 2.67 5.15
C LEU A 47 -9.29 3.62 3.98
N SER A 48 -10.30 4.47 4.12
CA SER A 48 -10.66 5.48 3.11
C SER A 48 -9.55 6.50 2.86
N GLU A 49 -8.84 6.93 3.91
CA GLU A 49 -7.68 7.82 3.78
C GLU A 49 -6.55 7.17 2.94
N VAL A 50 -6.19 5.94 3.27
CA VAL A 50 -5.18 5.19 2.52
C VAL A 50 -5.62 4.97 1.08
N LYS A 51 -6.87 4.58 0.85
CA LYS A 51 -7.40 4.38 -0.50
C LYS A 51 -7.30 5.67 -1.32
N THR A 52 -7.75 6.79 -0.75
CA THR A 52 -7.69 8.10 -1.42
C THR A 52 -6.27 8.48 -1.79
N TYR A 53 -5.32 8.24 -0.88
CA TYR A 53 -3.90 8.48 -1.13
C TYR A 53 -3.37 7.60 -2.28
N VAL A 54 -3.66 6.30 -2.25
CA VAL A 54 -3.20 5.35 -3.27
C VAL A 54 -3.81 5.66 -4.64
N ASP A 55 -5.12 5.91 -4.72
CA ASP A 55 -5.80 6.29 -5.96
C ASP A 55 -5.20 7.56 -6.56
N ALA A 56 -4.89 8.54 -5.71
CA ALA A 56 -4.26 9.79 -6.14
C ALA A 56 -2.85 9.58 -6.69
N LEU A 57 -2.08 8.61 -6.16
CA LEU A 57 -0.78 8.23 -6.71
C LEU A 57 -0.91 7.50 -8.05
N LEU A 58 -1.88 6.59 -8.16
CA LEU A 58 -2.12 5.81 -9.38
C LEU A 58 -2.68 6.65 -10.53
N ALA A 59 -3.40 7.73 -10.22
CA ALA A 59 -3.93 8.67 -11.20
C ALA A 59 -2.91 9.74 -11.66
N ASP A 60 -1.75 9.85 -11.00
CA ASP A 60 -0.73 10.84 -11.33
C ASP A 60 0.31 10.27 -12.31
N ASP A 61 0.19 10.65 -13.59
CA ASP A 61 1.11 10.21 -14.65
C ASP A 61 2.57 10.65 -14.45
N SER A 62 2.83 11.61 -13.55
CA SER A 62 4.20 12.02 -13.21
C SER A 62 4.86 11.11 -12.17
N VAL A 63 4.09 10.24 -11.51
CA VAL A 63 4.60 9.28 -10.54
C VAL A 63 5.09 8.04 -11.27
N THR A 64 6.40 7.83 -11.24
CA THR A 64 7.01 6.68 -11.91
C THR A 64 6.87 5.41 -11.07
N ALA A 65 6.98 4.28 -11.74
CA ALA A 65 7.04 2.98 -11.08
C ALA A 65 8.20 2.89 -10.04
N SER A 66 9.33 3.56 -10.31
CA SER A 66 10.46 3.64 -9.38
C SER A 66 10.14 4.48 -8.15
N ASP A 67 9.36 5.56 -8.30
CA ASP A 67 8.91 6.38 -7.18
C ASP A 67 8.01 5.56 -6.23
N LEU A 68 7.09 4.78 -6.78
CA LEU A 68 6.21 3.88 -6.01
C LEU A 68 6.99 2.79 -5.28
N LYS A 69 8.00 2.20 -5.95
CA LYS A 69 8.91 1.24 -5.31
C LYS A 69 9.65 1.90 -4.14
N GLY A 70 10.17 3.11 -4.33
CA GLY A 70 10.85 3.87 -3.29
C GLY A 70 9.93 4.16 -2.10
N LEU A 71 8.68 4.56 -2.35
CA LEU A 71 7.65 4.75 -1.33
C LEU A 71 7.41 3.47 -0.52
N LEU A 72 7.12 2.34 -1.19
CA LEU A 72 6.84 1.07 -0.51
C LEU A 72 8.02 0.63 0.36
N ASN A 73 9.25 0.73 -0.16
CA ASN A 73 10.46 0.40 0.61
C ASN A 73 10.65 1.26 1.86
N ARG A 74 10.29 2.55 1.80
CA ARG A 74 10.38 3.47 2.96
C ARG A 74 9.29 3.20 3.98
N SER A 75 8.05 3.00 3.52
CA SER A 75 6.87 2.82 4.37
C SER A 75 6.80 1.45 5.04
N ALA A 76 7.37 0.42 4.41
CA ALA A 76 7.49 -0.92 5.00
C ALA A 76 8.48 -0.98 6.18
N GLY A 77 9.51 -0.13 6.16
CA GLY A 77 10.56 -0.10 7.19
C GLY A 77 11.43 -1.37 7.25
N PRO A 78 12.47 -1.41 8.11
CA PRO A 78 13.37 -2.56 8.27
C PRO A 78 12.73 -3.76 8.99
N ALA A 79 11.47 -3.63 9.46
CA ALA A 79 10.74 -4.67 10.19
C ALA A 79 10.07 -5.71 9.26
N TRP A 80 10.13 -5.50 7.95
CA TRP A 80 9.62 -6.47 6.99
C TRP A 80 10.55 -7.68 6.88
N GLY A 81 10.08 -8.80 7.42
CA GLY A 81 10.51 -10.15 7.02
C GLY A 81 9.80 -10.64 5.74
N ILE A 82 9.13 -9.74 5.00
CA ILE A 82 8.38 -10.08 3.78
C ILE A 82 9.32 -9.94 2.57
N GLN A 83 9.57 -11.07 1.91
CA GLN A 83 10.34 -11.23 0.68
C GLN A 83 9.59 -10.70 -0.57
N PHE A 84 8.89 -9.56 -0.51
CA PHE A 84 8.41 -8.95 -1.75
C PHE A 84 9.55 -8.16 -2.38
N ASP A 85 10.43 -8.89 -3.07
CA ASP A 85 11.39 -8.28 -3.97
C ASP A 85 10.60 -7.69 -5.14
N PHE A 86 10.23 -6.41 -5.03
CA PHE A 86 9.77 -5.63 -6.18
C PHE A 86 10.87 -5.57 -7.28
N GLY A 87 12.05 -6.15 -7.04
CA GLY A 87 12.99 -6.61 -8.06
C GLY A 87 13.48 -5.49 -8.97
N ALA A 88 13.94 -5.88 -10.16
CA ALA A 88 14.14 -4.93 -11.25
C ALA A 88 12.81 -4.44 -11.87
N ASP A 89 11.67 -5.06 -11.53
CA ASP A 89 10.36 -4.76 -12.11
C ASP A 89 9.60 -3.71 -11.30
N ALA A 90 9.92 -2.44 -11.55
CA ALA A 90 9.20 -1.32 -10.96
C ALA A 90 7.67 -1.39 -11.22
N LYS A 91 7.20 -2.06 -12.28
CA LYS A 91 5.76 -2.23 -12.55
C LYS A 91 5.07 -3.10 -11.50
N ALA A 92 5.81 -3.96 -10.80
CA ALA A 92 5.28 -4.74 -9.68
C ALA A 92 4.80 -3.83 -8.53
N ALA A 93 5.49 -2.72 -8.25
CA ALA A 93 5.07 -1.76 -7.23
C ALA A 93 3.73 -1.10 -7.57
N ARG A 94 3.50 -0.80 -8.85
CA ARG A 94 2.22 -0.23 -9.30
C ARG A 94 1.08 -1.25 -9.18
N ARG A 95 1.29 -2.47 -9.66
CA ARG A 95 0.31 -3.56 -9.53
C ARG A 95 -0.04 -3.84 -8.08
N TYR A 96 0.94 -3.80 -7.18
CA TYR A 96 0.73 -3.96 -5.75
C TYR A 96 -0.20 -2.87 -5.19
N LEU A 97 0.03 -1.61 -5.54
CA LEU A 97 -0.83 -0.51 -5.10
C LEU A 97 -2.24 -0.57 -5.72
N GLU A 98 -2.36 -1.05 -6.96
CA GLU A 98 -3.66 -1.34 -7.59
C GLU A 98 -4.41 -2.43 -6.82
N ALA A 99 -3.74 -3.53 -6.49
CA ALA A 99 -4.30 -4.60 -5.66
C ALA A 99 -4.67 -4.12 -4.25
N LEU A 100 -3.86 -3.23 -3.65
CA LEU A 100 -4.13 -2.65 -2.34
C LEU A 100 -5.38 -1.78 -2.38
N SER A 101 -5.51 -0.88 -3.38
CA SER A 101 -6.70 -0.05 -3.53
C SER A 101 -7.96 -0.91 -3.73
N HIS A 102 -7.85 -2.00 -4.50
CA HIS A 102 -8.93 -2.94 -4.71
C HIS A 102 -9.33 -3.67 -3.42
N GLY A 103 -8.36 -4.23 -2.67
CA GLY A 103 -8.61 -4.92 -1.42
C GLY A 103 -9.24 -4.01 -0.36
N ILE A 104 -8.77 -2.76 -0.25
CA ILE A 104 -9.40 -1.76 0.63
C ILE A 104 -10.84 -1.46 0.21
N ALA A 105 -11.10 -1.34 -1.10
CA ALA A 105 -12.46 -1.10 -1.59
C ALA A 105 -13.43 -2.21 -1.16
N GLN A 106 -12.98 -3.47 -1.19
CA GLN A 106 -13.78 -4.62 -0.78
C GLN A 106 -14.13 -4.60 0.72
N GLU A 107 -13.25 -4.09 1.57
CA GLU A 107 -13.49 -3.99 3.03
C GLU A 107 -14.32 -2.75 3.41
N LEU A 108 -14.53 -1.80 2.49
CA LEU A 108 -15.36 -0.61 2.69
C LEU A 108 -16.82 -0.77 2.23
N LEU A 109 -17.16 -1.89 1.58
CA LEU A 109 -18.52 -2.25 1.15
C LEU A 109 -19.33 -2.89 2.29
#